data_AF-A0A970GKP9-F1
#
_entry.id   AF-A0A970GKP9-F1
#
_cell.length_a   1.000
_cell.length_b   1.000
_cell.length_c   1.000
_cell.angle_alpha   90.00
_cell.angle_beta   90.00
_cell.angle_gamma   90.00
#
_symmetry.space_group_name_H-M   'P 1'
#
loop_
_entity.id
_entity.type
_entity.pdbx_description
1 polymer ?
#
loop_
_entity_poly.entity_id
_entity_poly.type
_entity_poly.pdbx_seq_one_letter_code
_entity_poly.pdbx_strand_id
1 'polypeptide(L)' 'MALTQMELNLLREMIGNAVASSNKLGLYAQQATEPQLKSFFQNASQECAQKVQNLMGFLS' A
#
# COMPACT_ATOMS: atom_id res chain seq x y z
N MET A 1 -10.75 -22.24 -1.24
CA MET A 1 -12.11 -21.65 -1.23
C MET A 1 -12.12 -20.52 -2.23
N ALA A 2 -13.11 -20.46 -3.12
CA ALA A 2 -13.21 -19.35 -4.07
C ALA A 2 -13.78 -18.12 -3.33
N LEU A 3 -13.21 -16.94 -3.59
CA LEU A 3 -13.73 -15.67 -3.08
C LEU A 3 -15.12 -15.42 -3.67
N THR A 4 -16.05 -14.93 -2.84
CA THR A 4 -17.30 -14.37 -3.35
C THR A 4 -17.03 -13.09 -4.14
N GLN A 5 -17.98 -12.68 -4.99
CA GLN A 5 -17.84 -11.45 -5.77
C GLN A 5 -17.69 -10.20 -4.88
N MET A 6 -18.36 -10.19 -3.72
CA MET A 6 -18.27 -9.09 -2.75
C MET A 6 -16.89 -9.04 -2.10
N GLU A 7 -16.36 -10.18 -1.65
CA GLU A 7 -15.01 -10.27 -1.06
C GLU A 7 -13.93 -9.90 -2.08
N LEU A 8 -14.08 -10.34 -3.34
CA LEU A 8 -13.17 -9.98 -4.42
C LEU A 8 -13.16 -8.47 -4.68
N ASN A 9 -14.33 -7.82 -4.68
CA ASN A 9 -14.42 -6.37 -4.87
C ASN A 9 -13.79 -5.62 -3.69
N LEU A 10 -14.09 -6.04 -2.45
CA LEU A 10 -13.48 -5.46 -1.26
C LEU A 10 -11.95 -5.59 -1.29
N LEU A 11 -11.44 -6.76 -1.65
CA LEU A 11 -10.01 -7.02 -1.75
C LEU A 11 -9.33 -6.12 -2.79
N ARG A 12 -9.96 -5.93 -3.95
CA ARG A 12 -9.47 -5.02 -4.99
C ARG A 12 -9.45 -3.55 -4.51
N GLU A 13 -10.48 -3.10 -3.82
CA GLU A 13 -10.51 -1.74 -3.27
C GLU A 13 -9.39 -1.54 -2.23
N MET A 14 -9.19 -2.51 -1.34
CA MET A 14 -8.13 -2.48 -0.33
C MET A 14 -6.74 -2.44 -0.98
N ILE A 15 -6.51 -3.25 -2.02
CA ILE A 15 -5.27 -3.23 -2.80
C ILE A 15 -5.07 -1.85 -3.45
N GLY A 16 -6.09 -1.34 -4.14
CA GLY A 16 -6.02 -0.05 -4.83
C GLY A 16 -5.69 1.10 -3.87
N ASN A 17 -6.32 1.14 -2.70
CA ASN A 17 -6.04 2.14 -1.67
C ASN A 17 -4.60 2.02 -1.12
N ALA A 18 -4.14 0.80 -0.84
CA ALA A 18 -2.78 0.57 -0.34
C ALA A 18 -1.71 0.96 -1.39
N VAL A 19 -1.93 0.69 -2.68
CA VAL A 19 -1.06 1.16 -3.78
C VAL A 19 -1.03 2.69 -3.84
N ALA A 20 -2.20 3.33 -3.83
CA ALA A 20 -2.28 4.80 -3.87
C ALA A 20 -1.57 5.45 -2.67
N SER A 21 -1.72 4.86 -1.49
CA SER A 21 -1.05 5.31 -0.27
C SER A 21 0.47 5.12 -0.34
N SER A 22 0.95 3.95 -0.78
CA SER A 22 2.38 3.68 -0.96
C SER A 22 3.03 4.71 -1.90
N ASN A 23 2.38 4.99 -3.04
CA ASN A 23 2.86 5.96 -4.02
C ASN A 23 2.90 7.39 -3.46
N LYS A 24 1.82 7.84 -2.79
CA LYS A 24 1.78 9.17 -2.17
C LYS A 24 2.86 9.35 -1.12
N LEU A 25 3.02 8.36 -0.24
CA LEU A 25 4.05 8.39 0.80
C LEU A 25 5.45 8.36 0.20
N GLY A 26 5.69 7.58 -0.85
CA GLY A 26 6.96 7.56 -1.59
C GLY A 26 7.27 8.91 -2.26
N LEU A 27 6.26 9.61 -2.78
CA LEU A 27 6.41 10.97 -3.29
C LEU A 27 6.73 11.97 -2.17
N TYR A 28 6.04 11.88 -1.04
CA TYR A 28 6.32 12.75 0.12
C TYR A 28 7.72 12.52 0.69
N ALA A 29 8.20 11.28 0.73
CA ALA A 29 9.58 10.98 1.13
C ALA A 29 10.61 11.63 0.19
N GLN A 30 10.34 11.69 -1.11
CA GLN A 30 11.22 12.34 -2.07
C GLN A 30 11.24 13.87 -1.93
N GLN A 31 10.10 14.47 -1.57
CA GLN A 31 9.95 15.92 -1.41
C GLN A 31 10.34 16.42 0.00
N ALA A 32 10.39 15.52 1.00
CA ALA A 32 10.76 15.87 2.36
C ALA A 32 12.24 16.27 2.44
N THR A 33 12.49 17.43 3.04
CA THR A 33 13.84 17.96 3.30
C THR A 33 14.38 17.55 4.66
N GLU A 34 13.50 17.30 5.63
CA GLU A 34 13.88 16.87 6.98
C GLU A 34 14.15 15.34 6.99
N PRO A 35 15.33 14.89 7.45
CA PRO A 35 15.73 13.47 7.38
C PRO A 35 14.82 12.48 8.13
N GLN A 36 14.29 12.85 9.30
CA GLN A 36 13.42 11.95 10.08
C GLN A 36 12.06 11.78 9.39
N LEU A 37 11.49 12.86 8.88
CA LEU A 37 10.24 12.88 8.14
C LEU A 37 10.35 12.12 6.82
N LYS A 38 11.48 12.28 6.11
CA LYS A 38 11.80 11.47 4.93
C LYS A 38 11.81 9.97 5.25
N SER A 39 12.53 9.59 6.31
CA SER A 39 12.61 8.19 6.75
C SER A 39 11.25 7.64 7.16
N PHE A 40 10.44 8.44 7.86
CA PHE A 40 9.08 8.08 8.24
C PHE A 40 8.21 7.77 7.01
N PHE A 41 8.17 8.68 6.02
CA PHE A 41 7.39 8.46 4.80
C PHE A 41 7.90 7.28 3.98
N GLN A 42 9.22 7.07 3.93
CA GLN A 42 9.80 5.95 3.22
C GLN A 42 9.43 4.60 3.86
N ASN A 43 9.48 4.52 5.20
CA ASN A 43 9.04 3.33 5.93
C ASN A 43 7.54 3.07 5.75
N ALA A 44 6.71 4.11 5.89
CA ALA A 44 5.26 3.99 5.70
C ALA A 44 4.90 3.57 4.26
N SER A 45 5.64 4.05 3.25
CA SER A 45 5.48 3.64 1.85
C SER A 45 5.80 2.14 1.66
N GLN A 46 6.87 1.65 2.30
CA GLN A 46 7.26 0.24 2.27
C GLN A 46 6.23 -0.66 2.97
N GLU A 47 5.71 -0.26 4.13
CA GLU A 47 4.64 -1.00 4.83
C GLU A 47 3.38 -1.12 3.97
N CYS A 48 3.00 -0.04 3.28
CA CYS A 48 1.89 -0.08 2.34
C CYS A 48 2.17 -1.04 1.16
N ALA A 49 3.40 -1.06 0.63
CA ALA A 49 3.79 -1.97 -0.44
C ALA A 49 3.76 -3.45 0.02
N GLN A 50 4.21 -3.74 1.24
CA GLN A 50 4.08 -5.07 1.84
C GLN A 50 2.62 -5.48 2.01
N LYS A 51 1.77 -4.55 2.46
CA LYS A 51 0.32 -4.78 2.55
C LYS A 51 -0.28 -5.13 1.19
N VAL A 52 0.14 -4.45 0.12
CA VAL A 52 -0.28 -4.79 -1.25
C VAL A 52 0.12 -6.22 -1.62
N GLN A 53 1.36 -6.63 -1.35
CA GLN A 53 1.81 -8.00 -1.63
C GLN A 53 1.00 -9.05 -0.85
N ASN A 54 0.77 -8.80 0.44
CA ASN A 54 -0.06 -9.69 1.27
C ASN A 54 -1.48 -9.80 0.73
N LEU A 55 -2.08 -8.67 0.33
CA LEU A 55 -3.43 -8.64 -0.21
C LEU A 55 -3.54 -9.34 -1.58
N MET A 56 -2.55 -9.16 -2.45
CA MET A 56 -2.46 -9.89 -3.72
C MET A 56 -2.27 -11.40 -3.48
N GLY A 57 -1.63 -11.80 -2.39
CA GLY A 57 -1.50 -13.21 -1.99
C GLY A 57 -2.85 -13.92 -1.88
N PHE A 58 -3.91 -13.24 -1.41
CA PHE A 58 -5.27 -13.79 -1.34
C PHE A 58 -5.97 -13.93 -2.70
N LEU A 59 -5.43 -13.34 -3.77
CA LEU A 59 -5.93 -13.50 -5.14
C LEU A 59 -5.31 -14.70 -5.87
N SER A 60 -4.29 -15.34 -5.27
CA SER A 60 -3.52 -16.45 -5.85
C SER A 60 -4.14 -17.82 -5.57
#